data_AF-A0A258CPW5-F1
#
_entry.id   AF-A0A258CPW5-F1
#
_cell.length_a   1.000
_cell.length_b   1.000
_cell.length_c   1.000
_cell.angle_alpha   90.00
_cell.angle_beta   90.00
_cell.angle_gamma   90.00
#
_symmetry.space_group_name_H-M   'P 1'
#
loop_
_entity.id
_entity.type
_entity.pdbx_description
1 polymer ?
#
loop_
_entity_poly.entity_id
_entity_poly.type
_entity_poly.pdbx_seq_one_letter_code
_entity_poly.pdbx_strand_id
1 'polypeptide(L)'
;MTRQVTGYAESSGISKKEKVSLTGDDCREGLTAIVSVKVPDPKFSSQTKDKLVSSEVRPVVENVVNQALATWLEENPNEAKIIVGKVAEAAAAREAARKARDLTRRKGALDIASLPGKLADCQERDPAKSELFIVEGDSAGGSAKQGRAREYQAVLPLRGKILNVERARFDKMLSSDQVGTLITALGAGIGREEFNIEKLRYHKIIIMTDADVDGSHIRTLLLTFFYRQMPEVIERGHLFIAQPPLYKAARGKSHVYLKDERALEDYLVETALDGAVFKTGMAGGGSVVERGGSDLRGLIEEARGIRHTLSQLHSRYDRRVVEQMAIAGALRPVSAENEAQAQAAAAKVAARLDAISDELERGWEGKVAEGGFQFSRMVRGVKQVATVDAGLLASAEARKLDAASVSLQEAYSRPGVLSRKGDDHAVNGPTGLFEAITAIGKKGVTLQRYKGLGEMNPEQLWETTLDRDVRSLLRVKNDQNDEADDLFVKLMGDVVEPRREFIQTNALNATVDT
;
A
#
# COMPACT_ATOMS: atom_id res chain seq x y z
N MET A 1 22.81 44.64 -5.12
CA MET A 1 21.78 43.57 -5.09
C MET A 1 21.38 43.18 -3.67
N THR A 2 22.17 42.42 -2.90
CA THR A 2 21.80 41.92 -1.55
C THR A 2 21.20 43.02 -0.68
N ARG A 3 21.86 44.18 -0.57
CA ARG A 3 21.37 45.34 0.18
C ARG A 3 19.95 45.77 -0.21
N GLN A 4 19.63 45.80 -1.52
CA GLN A 4 18.32 46.24 -2.00
C GLN A 4 17.24 45.20 -1.73
N VAL A 5 17.54 43.92 -1.95
CA VAL A 5 16.62 42.82 -1.66
C VAL A 5 16.32 42.74 -0.17
N THR A 6 17.33 42.86 0.70
CA THR A 6 17.15 42.90 2.15
C THR A 6 16.36 44.13 2.59
N GLY A 7 16.69 45.31 2.08
CA GLY A 7 15.98 46.55 2.41
C GLY A 7 14.51 46.50 2.02
N TYR A 8 14.20 45.98 0.83
CA TYR A 8 12.81 45.80 0.38
C TYR A 8 12.07 44.74 1.23
N ALA A 9 12.73 43.65 1.62
CA ALA A 9 12.13 42.62 2.46
C ALA A 9 11.76 43.13 3.86
N GLU A 10 12.56 44.05 4.40
CA GLU A 10 12.31 44.73 5.67
C GLU A 10 11.18 45.77 5.57
N SER A 11 11.19 46.61 4.53
CA SER A 11 10.17 47.66 4.34
C SER A 11 8.79 47.08 3.99
N SER A 12 8.74 46.00 3.21
CA SER A 12 7.51 45.28 2.85
C SER A 12 6.96 44.38 3.97
N GLY A 13 7.72 44.17 5.06
CA GLY A 13 7.32 43.36 6.21
C GLY A 13 7.39 41.84 6.01
N ILE A 14 7.90 41.36 4.87
CA ILE A 14 8.02 39.93 4.56
C ILE A 14 9.02 39.26 5.51
N SER A 15 10.16 39.91 5.79
CA SER A 15 11.17 39.36 6.71
C SER A 15 10.66 39.20 8.15
N LYS A 16 9.80 40.11 8.60
CA LYS A 16 9.16 40.05 9.93
C LYS A 16 8.14 38.93 10.04
N LYS A 17 7.42 38.64 8.95
CA LYS A 17 6.43 37.56 8.89
C LYS A 17 7.10 36.19 9.00
N GLU A 18 8.20 36.01 8.28
CA GLU A 18 8.94 34.72 8.23
C GLU A 18 10.00 34.57 9.33
N LYS A 19 10.30 35.63 10.10
CA LYS A 19 11.29 35.65 11.20
C LYS A 19 12.70 35.13 10.80
N VAL A 20 13.14 35.44 9.59
CA VAL A 20 14.43 35.00 9.03
C VAL A 20 15.36 36.17 8.74
N SER A 21 16.66 35.97 8.99
CA SER A 21 17.73 36.89 8.59
C SER A 21 18.24 36.48 7.21
N LEU A 22 18.19 37.40 6.25
CA LEU A 22 18.62 37.16 4.87
C LEU A 22 20.13 37.34 4.74
N THR A 23 20.79 36.39 4.07
CA THR A 23 22.22 36.48 3.73
C THR A 23 22.42 36.72 2.23
N GLY A 24 23.66 37.05 1.85
CA GLY A 24 24.00 37.27 0.44
C GLY A 24 23.79 36.04 -0.44
N ASP A 25 24.00 34.85 0.11
CA ASP A 25 23.81 33.58 -0.60
C ASP A 25 22.32 33.30 -0.82
N ASP A 26 21.48 33.52 0.20
CA ASP A 26 20.02 33.40 0.09
C ASP A 26 19.46 34.29 -1.03
N CYS A 27 20.01 35.51 -1.20
CA CYS A 27 19.61 36.43 -2.26
C CYS A 27 20.07 36.02 -3.67
N ARG A 28 21.07 35.14 -3.79
CA ARG A 28 21.62 34.65 -5.07
C ARG A 28 21.09 33.27 -5.44
N GLU A 29 20.38 32.61 -4.54
CA GLU A 29 19.87 31.26 -4.73
C GLU A 29 18.94 31.18 -5.96
N GLY A 30 19.35 30.39 -6.96
CA GLY A 30 18.63 30.25 -8.22
C GLY A 30 18.61 31.50 -9.11
N LEU A 31 19.51 32.45 -8.90
CA LEU A 31 19.69 33.63 -9.75
C LEU A 31 20.66 33.34 -10.89
N THR A 32 20.24 33.64 -12.12
CA THR A 32 21.14 33.72 -13.28
C THR A 32 21.31 35.19 -13.65
N ALA A 33 22.55 35.66 -13.70
CA ALA A 33 22.86 37.05 -14.05
C ALA A 33 24.01 37.09 -15.06
N ILE A 34 23.89 37.98 -16.05
CA ILE A 34 24.93 38.29 -17.02
C ILE A 34 25.37 39.73 -16.79
N VAL A 35 26.63 39.93 -16.40
CA VAL A 35 27.20 41.26 -16.15
C VAL A 35 28.21 41.57 -17.24
N SER A 36 27.83 42.44 -18.17
CA SER A 36 28.70 42.91 -19.25
C SER A 36 29.03 44.39 -19.03
N VAL A 37 30.31 44.68 -18.79
CA VAL A 37 30.80 46.04 -18.55
C VAL A 37 31.73 46.48 -19.67
N LYS A 38 31.56 47.72 -20.14
CA LYS A 38 32.49 48.35 -21.09
C LYS A 38 33.40 49.29 -20.32
N VAL A 39 34.69 48.95 -20.29
CA VAL A 39 35.69 49.65 -19.48
C VAL A 39 36.83 50.10 -20.39
N PRO A 40 37.21 51.38 -20.38
CA PRO A 40 38.44 51.85 -21.01
C PRO A 40 39.65 51.28 -20.25
N ASP A 41 40.59 50.65 -20.95
CA ASP A 41 41.81 50.06 -20.39
C ASP A 41 41.61 49.10 -19.18
N PRO A 42 40.92 47.95 -19.38
CA PRO A 42 40.61 47.03 -18.29
C PRO A 42 41.85 46.28 -17.79
N LYS A 43 42.02 46.23 -16.47
CA LYS A 43 43.10 45.46 -15.82
C LYS A 43 42.60 44.11 -15.32
N PHE A 44 43.28 43.04 -15.71
CA PHE A 44 42.97 41.67 -15.30
C PHE A 44 44.12 41.05 -14.49
N SER A 45 43.81 40.09 -13.62
CA SER A 45 44.82 39.39 -12.80
C SER A 45 45.74 38.48 -13.61
N SER A 46 45.31 38.05 -14.79
CA SER A 46 45.99 37.06 -15.63
C SER A 46 45.57 37.22 -17.09
N GLN A 47 46.33 36.62 -18.00
CA GLN A 47 46.02 36.58 -19.43
C GLN A 47 44.70 35.86 -19.74
N THR A 48 44.30 34.90 -18.89
CA THR A 48 43.01 34.20 -18.96
C THR A 48 41.82 35.10 -18.63
N LYS A 49 42.07 36.29 -18.05
CA LYS A 49 41.06 37.31 -17.71
C LYS A 49 39.99 36.83 -16.72
N ASP A 50 40.32 35.87 -15.87
CA ASP A 50 39.39 35.26 -14.90
C ASP A 50 38.90 36.25 -13.83
N LYS A 51 39.70 37.28 -13.54
CA LYS A 51 39.35 38.31 -12.55
C LYS A 51 39.73 39.70 -13.02
N LEU A 52 38.73 40.58 -13.10
CA LEU A 52 38.90 42.02 -13.30
C LEU A 52 39.40 42.65 -11.99
N VAL A 53 40.53 43.35 -12.04
CA VAL A 53 41.15 44.01 -10.88
C VAL A 53 41.04 45.54 -10.93
N SER A 54 40.40 46.10 -11.96
CA SER A 54 40.02 47.51 -12.07
C SER A 54 39.03 47.91 -10.96
N SER A 55 39.57 48.38 -9.83
CA SER A 55 38.82 48.77 -8.63
C SER A 55 37.80 49.89 -8.86
N GLU A 56 38.03 50.74 -9.85
CA GLU A 56 37.20 51.85 -10.27
C GLU A 56 35.87 51.42 -10.90
N VAL A 57 35.80 50.20 -11.45
CA VAL A 57 34.60 49.69 -12.12
C VAL A 57 33.54 49.26 -11.11
N ARG A 58 33.95 48.68 -9.98
CA ARG A 58 33.05 48.10 -8.98
C ARG A 58 32.07 49.13 -8.40
N PRO A 59 32.49 50.30 -7.89
CA PRO A 59 31.57 51.31 -7.35
C PRO A 59 30.53 51.78 -8.38
N VAL A 60 30.92 51.92 -9.65
CA VAL A 60 30.03 52.34 -10.73
C VAL A 60 28.93 51.31 -10.96
N VAL A 61 29.32 50.03 -11.13
CA VAL A 61 28.36 48.94 -11.33
C VAL A 61 27.46 48.78 -10.11
N GLU A 62 28.01 48.81 -8.90
CA GLU A 62 27.22 48.71 -7.67
C GLU A 62 26.18 49.83 -7.56
N ASN A 63 26.54 51.08 -7.88
CA ASN A 63 25.60 52.21 -7.84
C ASN A 63 24.48 52.06 -8.87
N VAL A 64 24.83 51.76 -10.13
CA VAL A 64 23.83 51.58 -11.20
C VAL A 64 22.87 50.44 -10.86
N VAL A 65 23.39 49.28 -10.44
CA VAL A 65 22.57 48.13 -10.07
C VAL A 65 21.71 48.44 -8.85
N ASN A 66 22.25 49.13 -7.83
CA ASN A 66 21.48 49.45 -6.64
C ASN A 66 20.33 50.41 -6.95
N GLN A 67 20.56 51.43 -7.78
CA GLN A 67 19.51 52.38 -8.16
C GLN A 67 18.45 51.71 -9.04
N ALA A 68 18.86 51.05 -10.12
CA ALA A 68 17.93 50.42 -11.06
C ALA A 68 17.11 49.31 -10.38
N LEU A 69 17.73 48.49 -9.53
CA LEU A 69 17.04 47.43 -8.82
C LEU A 69 16.07 47.98 -7.76
N ALA A 70 16.43 49.06 -7.07
CA ALA A 70 15.52 49.70 -6.12
C ALA A 70 14.27 50.24 -6.82
N THR A 71 14.47 51.01 -7.90
CA THR A 71 13.36 51.53 -8.72
C THR A 71 12.49 50.40 -9.27
N TRP A 72 13.10 49.36 -9.82
CA TRP A 72 12.35 48.24 -10.38
C TRP A 72 11.51 47.49 -9.34
N LEU A 73 12.04 47.26 -8.13
CA LEU A 73 11.30 46.61 -7.03
C LEU A 73 10.12 47.44 -6.54
N GLU A 74 10.22 48.77 -6.60
CA GLU A 74 9.13 49.68 -6.26
C GLU A 74 8.06 49.75 -7.36
N GLU A 75 8.47 49.76 -8.62
CA GLU A 75 7.56 49.81 -9.78
C GLU A 75 6.82 48.49 -10.02
N ASN A 76 7.40 47.36 -9.60
CA ASN A 76 6.86 46.01 -9.86
C ASN A 76 6.57 45.26 -8.54
N PRO A 77 5.59 45.69 -7.74
CA PRO A 77 5.37 45.18 -6.38
C PRO A 77 4.92 43.71 -6.31
N ASN A 78 4.25 43.20 -7.35
CA ASN A 78 3.80 41.80 -7.38
C ASN A 78 4.98 40.86 -7.62
N GLU A 79 5.80 41.18 -8.62
CA GLU A 79 7.03 40.46 -8.98
C GLU A 79 8.06 40.56 -7.85
N ALA A 80 8.21 41.74 -7.25
CA ALA A 80 9.08 41.95 -6.10
C ALA A 80 8.68 41.06 -4.91
N LYS A 81 7.38 40.92 -4.61
CA LYS A 81 6.89 39.99 -3.59
C LYS A 81 7.23 38.54 -3.90
N ILE A 82 7.11 38.12 -5.16
CA ILE A 82 7.45 36.75 -5.58
C ILE A 82 8.95 36.49 -5.40
N ILE A 83 9.80 37.41 -5.87
CA ILE A 83 11.26 37.29 -5.78
C ILE A 83 11.70 37.26 -4.31
N VAL A 84 11.24 38.21 -3.50
CA VAL A 84 11.60 38.31 -2.09
C VAL A 84 11.03 37.14 -1.28
N GLY A 85 9.84 36.64 -1.66
CA GLY A 85 9.27 35.42 -1.09
C GLY A 85 10.19 34.22 -1.32
N LYS A 86 10.69 34.02 -2.54
CA LYS A 86 11.64 32.95 -2.87
C LYS A 86 12.95 33.07 -2.07
N VAL A 87 13.46 34.29 -1.92
CA VAL A 87 14.67 34.56 -1.10
C VAL A 87 14.41 34.27 0.39
N ALA A 88 13.22 34.60 0.91
CA ALA A 88 12.84 34.28 2.28
C ALA A 88 12.67 32.77 2.51
N GLU A 89 12.15 32.04 1.52
CA GLU A 89 12.05 30.57 1.55
C GLU A 89 13.44 29.92 1.58
N ALA A 90 14.38 30.39 0.76
CA ALA A 90 15.77 29.94 0.79
C ALA A 90 16.42 30.18 2.17
N ALA A 91 16.23 31.37 2.74
CA ALA A 91 16.73 31.69 4.08
C ALA A 91 16.10 30.83 5.18
N ALA A 92 14.80 30.53 5.09
CA ALA A 92 14.10 29.64 6.01
C ALA A 92 14.61 28.20 5.92
N ALA A 93 14.83 27.70 4.71
CA ALA A 93 15.42 26.37 4.48
C ALA A 93 16.84 26.28 5.08
N ARG A 94 17.68 27.29 4.87
CA ARG A 94 19.02 27.39 5.46
C ARG A 94 18.98 27.40 6.99
N GLU A 95 18.14 28.23 7.59
CA GLU A 95 17.99 28.29 9.06
C GLU A 95 17.45 26.98 9.64
N ALA A 96 16.54 26.32 8.94
CA ALA A 96 16.04 25.00 9.32
C ALA A 96 17.12 23.92 9.24
N ALA A 97 17.90 23.89 8.15
CA ALA A 97 19.06 23.00 8.01
C ALA A 97 20.09 23.27 9.12
N ARG A 98 20.41 24.55 9.41
CA ARG A 98 21.29 24.90 10.53
C ARG A 98 20.75 24.39 11.87
N LYS A 99 19.45 24.57 12.15
CA LYS A 99 18.83 24.03 13.37
C LYS A 99 18.89 22.50 13.41
N ALA A 100 18.71 21.80 12.29
CA ALA A 100 18.87 20.36 12.20
C ALA A 100 20.32 19.92 12.48
N ARG A 101 21.31 20.61 11.90
CA ARG A 101 22.75 20.43 12.20
C ARG A 101 23.05 20.67 13.67
N ASP A 102 22.51 21.74 14.26
CA ASP A 102 22.74 22.05 15.66
C ASP A 102 22.04 21.06 16.59
N LEU A 103 20.85 20.57 16.23
CA LEU A 103 20.14 19.53 16.98
C LEU A 103 20.91 18.19 16.97
N THR A 104 21.56 17.87 15.85
CA THR A 104 22.38 16.66 15.71
C THR A 104 23.79 16.82 16.30
N ARG A 105 24.42 18.01 16.22
CA ARG A 105 25.76 18.30 16.78
C ARG A 105 25.77 18.58 18.29
N ARG A 106 24.80 19.33 18.83
CA ARG A 106 24.70 19.53 20.30
C ARG A 106 24.45 18.22 21.03
N LYS A 107 23.97 17.19 20.34
CA LYS A 107 23.77 15.82 20.84
C LYS A 107 24.87 14.85 20.39
N GLY A 108 26.06 15.35 20.04
CA GLY A 108 27.19 14.55 19.55
C GLY A 108 28.21 14.16 20.63
N ALA A 109 28.54 12.86 20.65
CA ALA A 109 29.65 12.14 21.30
C ALA A 109 29.81 12.17 22.83
N LEU A 110 29.61 13.30 23.51
CA LEU A 110 29.69 13.35 24.99
C LEU A 110 28.32 13.21 25.68
N ASP A 111 27.22 13.39 24.94
CA ASP A 111 25.84 13.24 25.42
C ASP A 111 25.16 11.97 24.86
N ILE A 112 25.65 10.80 25.26
CA ILE A 112 24.85 9.55 25.21
C ILE A 112 23.50 9.72 25.97
N ALA A 113 23.33 10.82 26.73
CA ALA A 113 22.18 11.17 27.55
C ALA A 113 20.95 11.75 26.81
N SER A 114 21.00 12.08 25.51
CA SER A 114 19.89 12.78 24.83
C SER A 114 19.15 11.93 23.76
N LEU A 115 19.12 10.61 23.92
CA LEU A 115 18.18 9.78 23.15
C LEU A 115 16.74 10.26 23.41
N PRO A 116 15.83 10.22 22.42
CA PRO A 116 14.45 10.64 22.66
C PRO A 116 13.85 9.81 23.79
N GLY A 117 13.18 10.43 24.77
CA GLY A 117 12.62 9.71 25.91
C GLY A 117 11.60 8.61 25.55
N LYS A 118 11.08 8.63 24.32
CA LYS A 118 10.20 7.59 23.77
C LYS A 118 10.95 6.36 23.26
N LEU A 119 12.22 6.50 22.87
CA LEU A 119 13.02 5.41 22.34
C LEU A 119 13.41 4.45 23.47
N ALA A 120 12.99 3.20 23.35
CA ALA A 120 13.50 2.11 24.16
C ALA A 120 14.68 1.46 23.42
N ASP A 121 15.90 1.91 23.70
CA ASP A 121 17.12 1.46 23.01
C ASP A 121 17.57 0.05 23.43
N CYS A 122 18.42 -0.59 22.62
CA CYS A 122 19.05 -1.89 22.89
C CYS A 122 20.47 -1.75 23.46
N GLN A 123 21.04 -2.87 23.93
CA GLN A 123 22.40 -2.91 24.48
C GLN A 123 23.47 -3.00 23.38
N GLU A 124 23.15 -3.68 22.29
CA GLU A 124 24.04 -3.84 21.13
C GLU A 124 24.37 -2.48 20.49
N ARG A 125 25.65 -2.29 20.21
CA ARG A 125 26.20 -1.06 19.62
C ARG A 125 26.60 -1.25 18.16
N ASP A 126 26.80 -2.49 17.72
CA ASP A 126 27.04 -2.81 16.31
C ASP A 126 25.74 -2.62 15.50
N PRO A 127 25.67 -1.65 14.58
CA PRO A 127 24.47 -1.39 13.78
C PRO A 127 24.03 -2.59 12.94
N ALA A 128 24.95 -3.47 12.55
CA ALA A 128 24.62 -4.66 11.75
C ALA A 128 23.86 -5.73 12.55
N LYS A 129 24.02 -5.72 13.87
CA LYS A 129 23.39 -6.70 14.79
C LYS A 129 22.16 -6.13 15.49
N SER A 130 22.00 -4.82 15.50
CA SER A 130 20.86 -4.14 16.10
C SER A 130 19.71 -3.94 15.12
N GLU A 131 18.49 -3.87 15.65
CA GLU A 131 17.29 -3.59 14.87
C GLU A 131 16.38 -2.60 15.58
N LEU A 132 15.66 -1.78 14.82
CA LEU A 132 14.73 -0.77 15.31
C LEU A 132 13.32 -1.07 14.84
N PHE A 133 12.39 -1.27 15.76
CA PHE A 133 10.97 -1.34 15.46
C PHE A 133 10.34 0.05 15.59
N ILE A 134 9.72 0.53 14.52
CA ILE A 134 8.87 1.73 14.52
C ILE A 134 7.42 1.25 14.65
N VAL A 135 6.77 1.63 15.75
CA VAL A 135 5.45 1.09 16.11
C VAL A 135 4.42 2.19 16.17
N GLU A 136 3.21 1.89 15.68
CA GLU A 136 2.06 2.78 15.77
C GLU A 136 1.44 2.77 17.18
N GLY A 137 1.43 3.92 17.82
CA GLY A 137 0.78 4.15 19.12
C GLY A 137 1.56 3.63 20.33
N ASP A 138 1.17 4.12 21.51
CA ASP A 138 1.80 3.68 22.77
C ASP A 138 1.33 2.28 23.21
N SER A 139 0.16 1.84 22.76
CA SER A 139 -0.38 0.51 23.12
C SER A 139 0.50 -0.60 22.55
N ALA A 140 0.64 -0.65 21.23
CA ALA A 140 1.53 -1.60 20.57
C ALA A 140 3.00 -1.33 20.95
N GLY A 141 3.40 -0.07 21.13
CA GLY A 141 4.72 0.28 21.66
C GLY A 141 5.01 -0.28 23.06
N GLY A 142 4.00 -0.34 23.93
CA GLY A 142 4.08 -0.91 25.27
C GLY A 142 4.28 -2.42 25.23
N SER A 143 3.46 -3.14 24.46
CA SER A 143 3.61 -4.59 24.26
C SER A 143 4.95 -4.94 23.63
N ALA A 144 5.36 -4.21 22.59
CA ALA A 144 6.66 -4.40 21.94
C ALA A 144 7.82 -4.13 22.89
N LYS A 145 7.77 -3.07 23.70
CA LYS A 145 8.81 -2.76 24.70
C LYS A 145 8.95 -3.86 25.77
N GLN A 146 7.84 -4.50 26.16
CA GLN A 146 7.83 -5.57 27.13
C GLN A 146 8.32 -6.90 26.55
N GLY A 147 7.92 -7.22 25.32
CA GLY A 147 8.24 -8.49 24.65
C GLY A 147 9.59 -8.53 23.92
N ARG A 148 10.24 -7.37 23.69
CA ARG A 148 11.50 -7.30 22.93
C ARG A 148 12.68 -8.00 23.62
N ALA A 149 13.60 -8.49 22.80
CA ALA A 149 14.96 -8.83 23.22
C ALA A 149 15.77 -7.55 23.43
N ARG A 150 16.08 -7.24 24.70
CA ARG A 150 16.78 -6.00 25.07
C ARG A 150 18.23 -5.99 24.59
N GLU A 151 18.81 -7.15 24.26
CA GLU A 151 20.16 -7.23 23.74
C GLU A 151 20.27 -6.48 22.41
N TYR A 152 19.34 -6.68 21.47
CA TYR A 152 19.51 -6.20 20.09
C TYR A 152 18.31 -5.46 19.46
N GLN A 153 17.13 -5.45 20.09
CA GLN A 153 15.94 -4.80 19.52
C GLN A 153 15.68 -3.47 20.20
N ALA A 154 15.65 -2.38 19.46
CA ALA A 154 15.14 -1.09 19.90
C ALA A 154 13.67 -0.90 19.47
N VAL A 155 12.89 -0.15 20.25
CA VAL A 155 11.48 0.14 19.95
C VAL A 155 11.24 1.64 20.03
N LEU A 156 10.65 2.20 18.97
CA LEU A 156 10.26 3.59 18.87
C LEU A 156 8.74 3.70 18.59
N PRO A 157 7.93 4.04 19.61
CA PRO A 157 6.51 4.32 19.41
C PRO A 157 6.30 5.72 18.82
N LEU A 158 5.47 5.81 17.79
CA LEU A 158 5.01 7.06 17.19
C LEU A 158 3.53 7.29 17.52
N ARG A 159 3.15 8.55 17.79
CA ARG A 159 1.75 8.91 18.10
C ARG A 159 1.15 9.74 16.98
N GLY A 160 -0.06 9.39 16.58
CA GLY A 160 -0.84 10.12 15.58
C GLY A 160 -0.28 9.98 14.16
N LYS A 161 -0.94 10.63 13.20
CA LYS A 161 -0.50 10.66 11.81
C LYS A 161 0.76 11.51 11.71
N ILE A 162 1.83 10.94 11.15
CA ILE A 162 3.07 11.66 10.87
C ILE A 162 2.75 12.82 9.90
N LEU A 163 3.45 13.93 10.06
CA LEU A 163 3.32 15.04 9.11
C LEU A 163 3.67 14.54 7.70
N ASN A 164 2.81 14.81 6.72
CA ASN A 164 3.13 14.48 5.34
C ASN A 164 4.30 15.34 4.86
N VAL A 165 5.47 14.70 4.77
CA VAL A 165 6.74 15.33 4.40
C VAL A 165 6.85 15.65 2.91
N GLU A 166 5.96 15.10 2.09
CA GLU A 166 5.84 15.47 0.67
C GLU A 166 5.26 16.88 0.51
N ARG A 167 4.26 17.20 1.34
CA ARG A 167 3.54 18.48 1.29
C ARG A 167 4.17 19.55 2.18
N ALA A 168 4.84 19.12 3.25
CA ALA A 168 5.41 20.04 4.22
C ALA A 168 6.75 20.57 3.75
N ARG A 169 6.92 21.89 3.82
CA ARG A 169 8.24 22.52 3.70
C ARG A 169 9.22 21.92 4.73
N PHE A 170 10.50 21.89 4.37
CA PHE A 170 11.56 21.25 5.14
C PHE A 170 11.65 21.76 6.58
N ASP A 171 11.44 23.06 6.80
CA ASP A 171 11.39 23.70 8.11
C ASP A 171 10.22 23.20 8.98
N LYS A 172 9.04 23.06 8.39
CA LYS A 172 7.85 22.53 9.08
C LYS A 172 8.01 21.05 9.40
N MET A 173 8.65 20.28 8.52
CA MET A 173 9.02 18.90 8.78
C MET A 173 9.94 18.77 10.00
N LEU A 174 10.98 19.59 10.09
CA LEU A 174 11.92 19.58 11.21
C LEU A 174 11.30 20.06 12.53
N SER A 175 10.28 20.91 12.46
CA SER A 175 9.52 21.33 13.64
C SER A 175 8.60 20.24 14.20
N SER A 176 8.39 19.13 13.47
CA SER A 176 7.57 18.02 13.95
C SER A 176 8.32 17.18 14.98
N ASP A 177 7.75 17.07 16.18
CA ASP A 177 8.31 16.25 17.26
C ASP A 177 8.51 14.77 16.85
N GLN A 178 7.58 14.21 16.08
CA GLN A 178 7.66 12.80 15.64
C GLN A 178 8.81 12.60 14.66
N VAL A 179 8.97 13.51 13.70
CA VAL A 179 10.04 13.47 12.70
C VAL A 179 11.39 13.72 13.36
N GLY A 180 11.50 14.73 14.24
CA GLY A 180 12.72 15.00 15.00
C GLY A 180 13.13 13.82 15.89
N THR A 181 12.17 13.16 16.54
CA THR A 181 12.39 11.93 17.33
C THR A 181 12.94 10.81 16.45
N LEU A 182 12.34 10.59 15.27
CA LEU A 182 12.77 9.55 14.32
C LEU A 182 14.20 9.79 13.81
N ILE A 183 14.51 11.02 13.36
CA ILE A 183 15.86 11.40 12.90
C ILE A 183 16.89 11.19 14.01
N THR A 184 16.58 11.62 15.23
CA THR A 184 17.47 11.46 16.39
C THR A 184 17.68 9.99 16.72
N ALA A 185 16.63 9.16 16.63
CA ALA A 185 16.73 7.73 16.88
C ALA A 185 17.65 7.04 15.86
N LEU A 186 17.50 7.37 14.57
CA LEU A 186 18.30 6.79 13.47
C LEU A 186 19.78 7.22 13.51
N GLY A 187 20.07 8.46 13.91
CA GLY A 187 21.43 8.98 14.12
C GLY A 187 22.21 9.33 12.84
N ALA A 188 21.65 9.08 11.66
CA ALA A 188 22.31 9.30 10.37
C ALA A 188 22.24 10.75 9.83
N GLY A 189 21.56 11.67 10.51
CA GLY A 189 21.26 13.01 9.94
C GLY A 189 20.07 12.96 8.97
N ILE A 190 19.77 14.07 8.27
CA ILE A 190 18.63 14.17 7.35
C ILE A 190 18.94 15.03 6.12
N GLY A 191 18.39 14.65 4.96
CA GLY A 191 18.49 15.42 3.72
C GLY A 191 19.79 15.19 2.96
N ARG A 192 19.83 15.60 1.69
CA ARG A 192 20.89 15.23 0.73
C ARG A 192 22.31 15.66 1.14
N GLU A 193 22.45 16.72 1.93
CA GLU A 193 23.77 17.26 2.31
C GLU A 193 24.29 16.77 3.66
N GLU A 194 23.42 16.30 4.56
CA GLU A 194 23.80 15.94 5.94
C GLU A 194 23.62 14.47 6.27
N PHE A 195 22.79 13.78 5.49
CA PHE A 195 22.57 12.36 5.67
C PHE A 195 23.87 11.60 5.42
N ASN A 196 24.28 10.80 6.41
CA ASN A 196 25.41 9.89 6.32
C ASN A 196 24.98 8.51 6.83
N ILE A 197 24.86 7.59 5.89
CA ILE A 197 24.48 6.19 6.12
C ILE A 197 25.45 5.44 7.06
N GLU A 198 26.73 5.80 7.11
CA GLU A 198 27.72 5.16 7.99
C GLU A 198 27.45 5.45 9.47
N LYS A 199 26.71 6.51 9.77
CA LYS A 199 26.28 6.87 11.13
C LYS A 199 24.94 6.25 11.52
N LEU A 200 24.33 5.45 10.64
CA LEU A 200 23.07 4.79 10.91
C LEU A 200 23.23 3.82 12.08
N ARG A 201 22.40 3.98 13.11
CA ARG A 201 22.51 3.21 14.36
C ARG A 201 21.95 1.79 14.28
N TYR A 202 21.09 1.52 13.31
CA TYR A 202 20.41 0.24 13.13
C TYR A 202 20.33 -0.10 11.64
N HIS A 203 20.94 -1.20 11.22
CA HIS A 203 20.91 -1.68 9.82
C HIS A 203 19.64 -2.48 9.49
N LYS A 204 18.78 -2.71 10.48
CA LYS A 204 17.46 -3.32 10.27
C LYS A 204 16.39 -2.46 10.92
N ILE A 205 15.72 -1.66 10.11
CA ILE A 205 14.62 -0.79 10.52
C ILE A 205 13.33 -1.47 10.08
N ILE A 206 12.46 -1.79 11.03
CA ILE A 206 11.23 -2.56 10.81
C ILE A 206 10.04 -1.66 11.13
N ILE A 207 9.21 -1.38 10.14
CA ILE A 207 7.94 -0.69 10.31
C ILE A 207 6.89 -1.73 10.72
N MET A 208 6.31 -1.55 11.91
CA MET A 208 5.30 -2.43 12.48
C MET A 208 4.04 -1.62 12.77
N THR A 209 3.09 -1.68 11.84
CA THR A 209 1.81 -0.95 11.87
C THR A 209 0.64 -1.92 11.88
N ASP A 210 -0.52 -1.44 12.31
CA ASP A 210 -1.75 -2.25 12.29
C ASP A 210 -2.19 -2.55 10.85
N ALA A 211 -3.02 -3.59 10.72
CA ALA A 211 -3.55 -4.06 9.43
C ALA A 211 -4.77 -3.25 8.95
N ASP A 212 -5.12 -2.17 9.65
CA ASP A 212 -6.24 -1.31 9.33
C ASP A 212 -5.86 -0.16 8.38
N VAL A 213 -6.85 0.68 8.07
CA VAL A 213 -6.69 1.81 7.16
C VAL A 213 -5.72 2.85 7.73
N ASP A 214 -5.71 3.08 9.04
CA ASP A 214 -4.84 4.09 9.67
C ASP A 214 -3.38 3.62 9.73
N GLY A 215 -3.14 2.34 9.99
CA GLY A 215 -1.81 1.74 9.88
C GLY A 215 -1.27 1.78 8.45
N SER A 216 -2.14 1.57 7.45
CA SER A 216 -1.75 1.75 6.04
C SER A 216 -1.35 3.20 5.73
N HIS A 217 -2.01 4.20 6.32
CA HIS A 217 -1.66 5.61 6.16
C HIS A 217 -0.31 5.94 6.79
N ILE A 218 -0.07 5.54 8.05
CA ILE A 218 1.20 5.81 8.74
C ILE A 218 2.36 5.11 8.04
N ARG A 219 2.16 3.85 7.61
CA ARG A 219 3.14 3.11 6.82
C ARG A 219 3.51 3.87 5.55
N THR A 220 2.52 4.38 4.82
CA THR A 220 2.76 5.16 3.60
C THR A 220 3.56 6.43 3.90
N LEU A 221 3.21 7.16 4.96
CA LEU A 221 3.93 8.39 5.36
C LEU A 221 5.39 8.11 5.76
N LEU A 222 5.65 7.00 6.46
CA LEU A 222 7.00 6.55 6.80
C LEU A 222 7.79 6.15 5.56
N LEU A 223 7.20 5.36 4.65
CA LEU A 223 7.84 4.98 3.40
C LEU A 223 8.22 6.22 2.58
N THR A 224 7.32 7.21 2.50
CA THR A 224 7.56 8.49 1.82
C THR A 224 8.71 9.25 2.46
N PHE A 225 8.76 9.27 3.79
CA PHE A 225 9.85 9.90 4.53
C PHE A 225 11.20 9.26 4.22
N PHE A 226 11.31 7.93 4.30
CA PHE A 226 12.55 7.24 3.97
C PHE A 226 12.92 7.43 2.49
N TYR A 227 11.96 7.34 1.58
CA TYR A 227 12.18 7.51 0.15
C TYR A 227 12.73 8.90 -0.20
N ARG A 228 12.13 9.96 0.35
CA ARG A 228 12.54 11.35 0.05
C ARG A 228 13.79 11.80 0.81
N GLN A 229 13.91 11.43 2.08
CA GLN A 229 14.90 12.03 2.99
C GLN A 229 16.11 11.12 3.24
N MET A 230 15.97 9.81 3.05
CA MET A 230 17.00 8.80 3.35
C MET A 230 17.00 7.65 2.33
N PRO A 231 17.09 7.92 1.01
CA PRO A 231 16.94 6.90 -0.02
C PRO A 231 17.95 5.75 0.11
N GLU A 232 19.18 6.04 0.54
CA GLU A 232 20.23 5.03 0.74
C GLU A 232 19.85 3.95 1.77
N VAL A 233 18.96 4.25 2.73
CA VAL A 233 18.44 3.25 3.69
C VAL A 233 17.66 2.16 2.95
N ILE A 234 16.91 2.54 1.92
CA ILE A 234 16.16 1.62 1.07
C ILE A 234 17.10 0.91 0.10
N GLU A 235 18.01 1.64 -0.54
CA GLU A 235 18.96 1.09 -1.52
C GLU A 235 19.89 0.05 -0.92
N ARG A 236 20.38 0.27 0.31
CA ARG A 236 21.18 -0.72 1.05
C ARG A 236 20.34 -1.83 1.69
N GLY A 237 19.02 -1.78 1.53
CA GLY A 237 18.11 -2.83 2.00
C GLY A 237 17.97 -2.89 3.51
N HIS A 238 18.06 -1.75 4.20
CA HIS A 238 17.92 -1.65 5.66
C HIS A 238 16.48 -1.47 6.14
N LEU A 239 15.53 -1.16 5.24
CA LEU A 239 14.13 -0.93 5.56
C LEU A 239 13.25 -2.17 5.32
N PHE A 240 12.46 -2.53 6.33
CA PHE A 240 11.60 -3.70 6.34
C PHE A 240 10.20 -3.35 6.86
N ILE A 241 9.21 -4.14 6.48
CA ILE A 241 7.83 -4.08 6.97
C ILE A 241 7.53 -5.41 7.68
N ALA A 242 7.05 -5.35 8.92
CA ALA A 242 6.61 -6.52 9.65
C ALA A 242 5.32 -7.11 9.06
N GLN A 243 5.17 -8.43 9.13
CA GLN A 243 3.96 -9.15 8.71
C GLN A 243 3.38 -9.90 9.91
N PRO A 244 2.70 -9.19 10.84
CA PRO A 244 2.02 -9.84 11.96
C PRO A 244 0.89 -10.75 11.46
N PRO A 245 0.54 -11.82 12.19
CA PRO A 245 -0.49 -12.74 11.76
C PRO A 245 -1.89 -12.13 11.90
N LEU A 246 -2.76 -12.42 10.92
CA LEU A 246 -4.14 -11.95 10.93
C LEU A 246 -5.05 -12.81 11.81
N TYR A 247 -4.74 -14.11 11.96
CA TYR A 247 -5.57 -15.05 12.72
C TYR A 247 -4.76 -15.90 13.69
N LYS A 248 -5.42 -16.29 14.78
CA LYS A 248 -5.01 -17.40 15.65
C LYS A 248 -6.09 -18.46 15.61
N ALA A 249 -5.72 -19.66 15.18
CA ALA A 249 -6.59 -20.83 15.18
C ALA A 249 -6.20 -21.76 16.32
N ALA A 250 -7.13 -22.06 17.22
CA ALA A 250 -6.92 -22.99 18.33
C ALA A 250 -7.82 -24.22 18.18
N ARG A 251 -7.25 -25.41 18.37
CA ARG A 251 -7.98 -26.68 18.40
C ARG A 251 -7.51 -27.51 19.58
N GLY A 252 -8.36 -27.65 20.60
CA GLY A 252 -7.97 -28.27 21.86
C GLY A 252 -6.85 -27.49 22.55
N LYS A 253 -5.70 -28.15 22.79
CA LYS A 253 -4.52 -27.53 23.42
C LYS A 253 -3.53 -26.91 22.42
N SER A 254 -3.61 -27.29 21.14
CA SER A 254 -2.74 -26.74 20.10
C SER A 254 -3.32 -25.48 19.49
N HIS A 255 -2.45 -24.53 19.13
CA HIS A 255 -2.82 -23.34 18.39
C HIS A 255 -1.79 -23.03 17.31
N VAL A 256 -2.22 -22.32 16.28
CA VAL A 256 -1.40 -21.91 15.14
C VAL A 256 -1.73 -20.46 14.80
N TYR A 257 -0.70 -19.68 14.45
CA TYR A 257 -0.84 -18.32 13.95
C TYR A 257 -0.83 -18.34 12.42
N LEU A 258 -1.79 -17.65 11.81
CA LEU A 258 -2.02 -17.68 10.37
C LEU A 258 -1.93 -16.26 9.83
N LYS A 259 -1.05 -16.07 8.84
CA LYS A 259 -0.64 -14.75 8.34
C LYS A 259 -1.74 -13.99 7.61
N ASP A 260 -2.54 -14.69 6.81
CA ASP A 260 -3.53 -14.13 5.90
C ASP A 260 -4.73 -15.06 5.75
N GLU A 261 -5.73 -14.61 4.98
CA GLU A 261 -6.92 -15.40 4.67
C GLU A 261 -6.57 -16.71 3.95
N ARG A 262 -5.55 -16.69 3.08
CA ARG A 262 -5.12 -17.88 2.34
C ARG A 262 -4.61 -18.96 3.27
N ALA A 263 -3.76 -18.60 4.23
CA ALA A 263 -3.25 -19.51 5.25
C ALA A 263 -4.38 -20.05 6.15
N LEU A 264 -5.41 -19.23 6.42
CA LEU A 264 -6.61 -19.70 7.11
C LEU A 264 -7.37 -20.74 6.30
N GLU A 265 -7.65 -20.47 5.03
CA GLU A 265 -8.31 -21.42 4.14
C GLU A 265 -7.51 -22.72 4.02
N ASP A 266 -6.20 -22.64 3.82
CA ASP A 266 -5.31 -23.80 3.73
C ASP A 266 -5.38 -24.63 5.02
N TYR A 267 -5.25 -23.99 6.19
CA TYR A 267 -5.39 -24.66 7.49
C TYR A 267 -6.74 -25.38 7.65
N LEU A 268 -7.85 -24.74 7.26
CA LEU A 268 -9.18 -25.33 7.35
C LEU A 268 -9.34 -26.52 6.40
N VAL A 269 -8.84 -26.41 5.17
CA VAL A 269 -8.85 -27.47 4.16
C VAL A 269 -8.02 -28.66 4.64
N GLU A 270 -6.77 -28.47 5.07
CA GLU A 270 -5.91 -29.53 5.62
C GLU A 270 -6.59 -30.27 6.77
N THR A 271 -7.17 -29.50 7.69
CA THR A 271 -7.86 -30.02 8.87
C THR A 271 -9.10 -30.84 8.50
N ALA A 272 -9.73 -30.53 7.36
CA ALA A 272 -10.95 -31.15 6.89
C ALA A 272 -10.72 -32.35 5.95
N LEU A 273 -9.63 -32.33 5.17
CA LEU A 273 -9.30 -33.34 4.17
C LEU A 273 -9.19 -34.75 4.77
N ASP A 274 -8.61 -34.88 5.96
CA ASP A 274 -8.48 -36.18 6.62
C ASP A 274 -9.85 -36.79 6.97
N GLY A 275 -10.16 -37.91 6.32
CA GLY A 275 -11.43 -38.64 6.43
C GLY A 275 -12.62 -38.01 5.69
N ALA A 276 -12.41 -36.99 4.86
CA ALA A 276 -13.43 -36.45 3.98
C ALA A 276 -13.45 -37.19 2.64
N VAL A 277 -14.65 -37.47 2.14
CA VAL A 277 -14.88 -38.12 0.84
C VAL A 277 -15.97 -37.36 0.11
N PHE A 278 -15.68 -36.96 -1.12
CA PHE A 278 -16.66 -36.38 -2.03
C PHE A 278 -17.24 -37.47 -2.92
N LYS A 279 -18.56 -37.66 -2.86
CA LYS A 279 -19.29 -38.70 -3.57
C LYS A 279 -20.17 -38.08 -4.64
N THR A 280 -20.04 -38.56 -5.88
CA THR A 280 -20.92 -38.15 -7.00
C THR A 280 -21.59 -39.37 -7.62
N GLY A 281 -22.87 -39.25 -7.96
CA GLY A 281 -23.60 -40.33 -8.63
C GLY A 281 -23.34 -40.32 -10.14
N MET A 282 -23.08 -41.48 -10.75
CA MET A 282 -22.96 -41.59 -12.21
C MET A 282 -24.31 -41.44 -12.94
N ALA A 283 -24.23 -41.04 -14.22
CA ALA A 283 -25.37 -41.08 -15.12
C ALA A 283 -25.78 -42.52 -15.45
N GLY A 284 -27.03 -42.89 -15.16
CA GLY A 284 -27.62 -44.18 -15.58
C GLY A 284 -27.68 -45.29 -14.53
N GLY A 285 -27.58 -44.99 -13.23
CA GLY A 285 -27.72 -46.00 -12.17
C GLY A 285 -26.47 -46.85 -11.92
N GLY A 286 -25.31 -46.42 -12.45
CA GLY A 286 -24.00 -47.00 -12.17
C GLY A 286 -23.31 -46.43 -10.92
N SER A 287 -22.20 -47.08 -10.55
CA SER A 287 -21.37 -46.88 -9.33
C SER A 287 -21.15 -45.42 -8.91
N VAL A 288 -21.15 -45.19 -7.59
CA VAL A 288 -20.77 -43.91 -6.97
C VAL A 288 -19.28 -43.67 -7.18
N VAL A 289 -18.91 -42.51 -7.70
CA VAL A 289 -17.50 -42.09 -7.78
C VAL A 289 -17.16 -41.45 -6.43
N GLU A 290 -16.21 -42.03 -5.73
CA GLU A 290 -15.71 -41.51 -4.46
C GLU A 290 -14.31 -40.89 -4.66
N ARG A 291 -14.16 -39.63 -4.28
CA ARG A 291 -12.88 -38.91 -4.32
C ARG A 291 -12.47 -38.55 -2.90
N GLY A 292 -11.32 -39.08 -2.46
CA GLY A 292 -10.70 -38.77 -1.17
C GLY A 292 -9.23 -38.42 -1.35
N GLY A 293 -8.55 -38.05 -0.26
CA GLY A 293 -7.10 -37.83 -0.27
C GLY A 293 -6.63 -36.79 -1.30
N SER A 294 -5.66 -37.17 -2.14
CA SER A 294 -5.06 -36.30 -3.16
C SER A 294 -6.07 -35.81 -4.21
N ASP A 295 -7.01 -36.65 -4.60
CA ASP A 295 -7.96 -36.34 -5.67
C ASP A 295 -8.98 -35.30 -5.20
N LEU A 296 -9.43 -35.43 -3.95
CA LEU A 296 -10.27 -34.42 -3.30
C LEU A 296 -9.51 -33.10 -3.11
N ARG A 297 -8.24 -33.15 -2.71
CA ARG A 297 -7.39 -31.96 -2.60
C ARG A 297 -7.27 -31.22 -3.93
N GLY A 298 -6.99 -31.93 -5.02
CA GLY A 298 -6.91 -31.32 -6.36
C GLY A 298 -8.21 -30.62 -6.75
N LEU A 299 -9.35 -31.27 -6.48
CA LEU A 299 -10.67 -30.70 -6.75
C LEU A 299 -10.99 -29.47 -5.89
N ILE A 300 -10.54 -29.43 -4.63
CA ILE A 300 -10.71 -28.28 -3.74
C ILE A 300 -9.86 -27.09 -4.21
N GLU A 301 -8.63 -27.32 -4.67
CA GLU A 301 -7.78 -26.26 -5.20
C GLU A 301 -8.36 -25.67 -6.50
N GLU A 302 -8.86 -26.51 -7.40
CA GLU A 302 -9.61 -26.05 -8.57
C GLU A 302 -10.84 -25.25 -8.16
N ALA A 303 -11.64 -25.77 -7.22
CA ALA A 303 -12.83 -25.12 -6.71
C ALA A 303 -12.54 -23.74 -6.11
N ARG A 304 -11.45 -23.61 -5.37
CA ARG A 304 -10.96 -22.34 -4.82
C ARG A 304 -10.61 -21.34 -5.92
N GLY A 305 -9.91 -21.79 -6.97
CA GLY A 305 -9.56 -20.96 -8.12
C GLY A 305 -10.80 -20.47 -8.89
N ILE A 306 -11.82 -21.33 -9.03
CA ILE A 306 -13.11 -20.97 -9.63
C ILE A 306 -13.85 -19.95 -8.76
N ARG A 307 -13.96 -20.19 -7.45
CA ARG A 307 -14.58 -19.25 -6.49
C ARG A 307 -13.93 -17.88 -6.53
N HIS A 308 -12.60 -17.81 -6.57
CA HIS A 308 -11.88 -16.54 -6.70
C HIS A 308 -12.21 -15.82 -8.02
N THR A 309 -12.24 -16.55 -9.13
CA THR A 309 -12.61 -15.99 -10.45
C THR A 309 -14.06 -15.48 -10.46
N LEU A 310 -14.98 -16.19 -9.81
CA LEU A 310 -16.38 -15.75 -9.63
C LEU A 310 -16.49 -14.51 -8.73
N SER A 311 -15.64 -14.37 -7.71
CA SER A 311 -15.65 -13.18 -6.85
C SER A 311 -15.22 -11.89 -7.57
N GLN A 312 -14.39 -12.00 -8.60
CA GLN A 312 -13.94 -10.89 -9.45
C GLN A 312 -15.03 -10.37 -10.38
N LEU A 313 -16.12 -11.11 -10.57
CA LEU A 313 -17.24 -10.67 -11.38
C LEU A 313 -17.94 -9.46 -10.75
N HIS A 314 -18.30 -8.49 -11.58
CA HIS A 314 -19.08 -7.33 -11.17
C HIS A 314 -20.37 -7.77 -10.44
N SER A 315 -20.72 -7.11 -9.34
CA SER A 315 -21.83 -7.46 -8.44
C SER A 315 -23.20 -7.55 -9.10
N ARG A 316 -23.35 -6.98 -10.30
CA ARG A 316 -24.56 -7.07 -11.15
C ARG A 316 -24.85 -8.48 -11.66
N TYR A 317 -23.84 -9.34 -11.75
CA TYR A 317 -23.98 -10.71 -12.24
C TYR A 317 -24.24 -11.66 -11.09
N ASP A 318 -25.21 -12.56 -11.27
CA ASP A 318 -25.46 -13.63 -10.33
C ASP A 318 -24.37 -14.70 -10.47
N ARG A 319 -23.47 -14.77 -9.47
CA ARG A 319 -22.35 -15.71 -9.44
C ARG A 319 -22.79 -17.16 -9.47
N ARG A 320 -23.96 -17.50 -8.90
CA ARG A 320 -24.50 -18.87 -8.92
C ARG A 320 -24.90 -19.25 -10.33
N VAL A 321 -25.55 -18.33 -11.06
CA VAL A 321 -25.90 -18.55 -12.47
C VAL A 321 -24.64 -18.72 -13.32
N VAL A 322 -23.64 -17.86 -13.15
CA VAL A 322 -22.37 -17.95 -13.90
C VAL A 322 -21.60 -19.23 -13.58
N GLU A 323 -21.59 -19.69 -12.33
CA GLU A 323 -21.00 -20.98 -11.95
C GLU A 323 -21.69 -22.15 -12.68
N GLN A 324 -23.03 -22.18 -12.71
CA GLN A 324 -23.76 -23.24 -13.40
C GLN A 324 -23.59 -23.16 -14.91
N MET A 325 -23.40 -21.97 -15.48
CA MET A 325 -22.99 -21.80 -16.87
C MET A 325 -21.60 -22.36 -17.14
N ALA A 326 -20.63 -22.14 -16.25
CA ALA A 326 -19.28 -22.71 -16.37
C ALA A 326 -19.34 -24.25 -16.41
N ILE A 327 -20.09 -24.86 -15.50
CA ILE A 327 -20.28 -26.31 -15.47
C ILE A 327 -21.03 -26.79 -16.73
N ALA A 328 -21.99 -26.03 -17.24
CA ALA A 328 -22.70 -26.41 -18.47
C ALA A 328 -21.86 -26.25 -19.75
N GLY A 329 -20.74 -25.52 -19.71
CA GLY A 329 -19.95 -25.13 -20.88
C GLY A 329 -20.61 -24.01 -21.69
N ALA A 330 -21.29 -23.09 -21.01
CA ALA A 330 -22.13 -22.04 -21.61
C ALA A 330 -21.50 -20.63 -21.54
N LEU A 331 -20.19 -20.51 -21.27
CA LEU A 331 -19.50 -19.22 -21.11
C LEU A 331 -18.74 -18.77 -22.37
N ARG A 332 -19.08 -19.34 -23.52
CA ARG A 332 -18.54 -18.93 -24.83
C ARG A 332 -19.37 -17.79 -25.42
N PRO A 333 -18.74 -16.86 -26.16
CA PRO A 333 -19.46 -15.84 -26.91
C PRO A 333 -20.51 -16.45 -27.85
N VAL A 334 -21.72 -15.88 -27.82
CA VAL A 334 -22.81 -16.30 -28.70
C VAL A 334 -22.66 -15.60 -30.06
N SER A 335 -22.77 -16.36 -31.13
CA SER A 335 -22.77 -15.90 -32.52
C SER A 335 -23.97 -16.50 -33.27
N ALA A 336 -24.32 -15.93 -34.42
CA ALA A 336 -25.41 -16.44 -35.26
C ALA A 336 -25.18 -17.92 -35.69
N GLU A 337 -23.93 -18.36 -35.77
CA GLU A 337 -23.56 -19.72 -36.16
C GLU A 337 -23.75 -20.75 -35.03
N ASN A 338 -23.66 -20.32 -33.76
CA ASN A 338 -23.77 -21.20 -32.60
C ASN A 338 -25.05 -21.00 -31.78
N GLU A 339 -25.98 -20.17 -32.27
CA GLU A 339 -27.20 -19.78 -31.54
C GLU A 339 -28.06 -20.98 -31.12
N ALA A 340 -28.21 -21.98 -31.98
CA ALA A 340 -28.95 -23.21 -31.65
C ALA A 340 -28.27 -24.01 -30.51
N GLN A 341 -26.93 -24.06 -30.50
CA GLN A 341 -26.15 -24.69 -29.43
C GLN A 341 -26.22 -23.88 -28.14
N ALA A 342 -26.16 -22.56 -28.24
CA ALA A 342 -26.34 -21.65 -27.11
C ALA A 342 -27.74 -21.81 -26.50
N GLN A 343 -28.79 -21.91 -27.31
CA GLN A 343 -30.15 -22.14 -26.80
C GLN A 343 -30.29 -23.49 -26.08
N ALA A 344 -29.65 -24.55 -26.59
CA ALA A 344 -29.59 -25.84 -25.90
C ALA A 344 -28.79 -25.76 -24.58
N ALA A 345 -27.68 -25.01 -24.56
CA ALA A 345 -26.90 -24.76 -23.36
C ALA A 345 -27.69 -23.96 -22.32
N ALA A 346 -28.50 -22.97 -22.75
CA ALA A 346 -29.40 -22.21 -21.88
C ALA A 346 -30.43 -23.11 -21.19
N ALA A 347 -31.04 -24.04 -21.94
CA ALA A 347 -31.95 -25.04 -21.36
C ALA A 347 -31.25 -25.96 -20.36
N LYS A 348 -30.02 -26.39 -20.66
CA LYS A 348 -29.19 -27.22 -19.76
C LYS A 348 -28.86 -26.47 -18.46
N VAL A 349 -28.49 -25.19 -18.53
CA VAL A 349 -28.21 -24.35 -17.36
C VAL A 349 -29.48 -24.15 -16.53
N ALA A 350 -30.62 -23.86 -17.17
CA ALA A 350 -31.90 -23.72 -16.48
C ALA A 350 -32.30 -24.99 -15.69
N ALA A 351 -32.16 -26.17 -16.31
CA ALA A 351 -32.39 -27.44 -15.63
C ALA A 351 -31.45 -27.67 -14.43
N ARG A 352 -30.19 -27.21 -14.52
CA ARG A 352 -29.25 -27.24 -13.39
C ARG A 352 -29.65 -26.29 -12.29
N LEU A 353 -30.07 -25.06 -12.63
CA LEU A 353 -30.56 -24.08 -11.66
C LEU A 353 -31.80 -24.60 -10.91
N ASP A 354 -32.70 -25.30 -11.60
CA ASP A 354 -33.84 -25.99 -10.96
C ASP A 354 -33.39 -27.12 -10.02
N ALA A 355 -32.41 -27.92 -10.43
CA ALA A 355 -31.91 -29.02 -9.62
C ALA A 355 -31.31 -28.57 -8.28
N ILE A 356 -30.79 -27.34 -8.21
CA ILE A 356 -30.20 -26.75 -7.00
C ILE A 356 -31.15 -25.81 -6.25
N SER A 357 -32.34 -25.55 -6.79
CA SER A 357 -33.34 -24.69 -6.19
C SER A 357 -34.28 -25.51 -5.28
N ASP A 358 -34.74 -24.86 -4.21
CA ASP A 358 -35.82 -25.39 -3.38
C ASP A 358 -37.07 -25.64 -4.21
N GLU A 359 -37.90 -26.59 -3.79
CA GLU A 359 -39.09 -27.03 -4.54
C GLU A 359 -40.03 -25.87 -4.92
N LEU A 360 -40.17 -24.88 -4.03
CA LEU A 360 -41.01 -23.69 -4.22
C LEU A 360 -40.35 -22.58 -5.06
N GLU A 361 -39.07 -22.74 -5.44
CA GLU A 361 -38.30 -21.77 -6.20
C GLU A 361 -37.79 -22.28 -7.57
N ARG A 362 -38.30 -23.44 -8.01
CA ARG A 362 -38.05 -23.99 -9.34
C ARG A 362 -38.84 -23.25 -10.42
N GLY A 363 -38.60 -23.62 -11.68
CA GLY A 363 -39.20 -23.00 -12.86
C GLY A 363 -38.25 -22.03 -13.54
N TRP A 364 -36.95 -22.33 -13.53
CA TRP A 364 -35.97 -21.60 -14.31
C TRP A 364 -36.18 -21.85 -15.81
N GLU A 365 -36.23 -20.78 -16.57
CA GLU A 365 -36.26 -20.78 -18.03
C GLU A 365 -35.02 -20.04 -18.54
N GLY A 366 -34.30 -20.65 -19.48
CA GLY A 366 -33.12 -20.08 -20.11
C GLY A 366 -33.36 -19.79 -21.58
N LYS A 367 -32.97 -18.60 -22.03
CA LYS A 367 -32.99 -18.23 -23.45
C LYS A 367 -31.77 -17.40 -23.83
N VAL A 368 -31.41 -17.46 -25.11
CA VAL A 368 -30.46 -16.54 -25.71
C VAL A 368 -31.14 -15.19 -25.92
N ALA A 369 -30.49 -14.10 -25.52
CA ALA A 369 -30.97 -12.74 -25.70
C ALA A 369 -29.80 -11.77 -25.85
N GLU A 370 -29.87 -10.86 -26.83
CA GLU A 370 -28.90 -9.75 -27.01
C GLU A 370 -27.42 -10.19 -27.03
N GLY A 371 -27.12 -11.32 -27.69
CA GLY A 371 -25.76 -11.86 -27.77
C GLY A 371 -25.24 -12.50 -26.47
N GLY A 372 -26.13 -12.72 -25.50
CA GLY A 372 -25.85 -13.39 -24.23
C GLY A 372 -26.98 -14.32 -23.81
N PHE A 373 -27.11 -14.55 -22.50
CA PHE A 373 -28.08 -15.44 -21.89
C PHE A 373 -28.98 -14.69 -20.90
N GLN A 374 -30.24 -15.07 -20.87
CA GLN A 374 -31.19 -14.63 -19.86
C GLN A 374 -31.82 -15.86 -19.20
N PHE A 375 -31.75 -15.89 -17.88
CA PHE A 375 -32.39 -16.90 -17.04
C PHE A 375 -33.46 -16.23 -16.20
N SER A 376 -34.67 -16.78 -16.16
CA SER A 376 -35.75 -16.23 -15.35
C SER A 376 -36.58 -17.29 -14.66
N ARG A 377 -37.16 -16.94 -13.52
CA ARG A 377 -38.12 -17.77 -12.77
C ARG A 377 -39.17 -16.92 -12.08
N MET A 378 -40.27 -17.54 -11.65
CA MET A 378 -41.32 -16.89 -10.87
C MET A 378 -41.30 -17.40 -9.43
N VAL A 379 -40.87 -16.57 -8.47
CA VAL A 379 -40.81 -16.93 -7.06
C VAL A 379 -41.83 -16.12 -6.30
N ARG A 380 -42.84 -16.77 -5.72
CA ARG A 380 -43.91 -16.13 -4.92
C ARG A 380 -44.55 -14.92 -5.62
N GLY A 381 -44.79 -15.04 -6.93
CA GLY A 381 -45.40 -13.98 -7.75
C GLY A 381 -44.43 -12.88 -8.24
N VAL A 382 -43.15 -12.96 -7.89
CA VAL A 382 -42.10 -12.03 -8.36
C VAL A 382 -41.24 -12.70 -9.42
N LYS A 383 -41.14 -12.05 -10.60
CA LYS A 383 -40.25 -12.52 -11.67
C LYS A 383 -38.81 -12.13 -11.35
N GLN A 384 -37.97 -13.13 -11.14
CA GLN A 384 -36.51 -12.95 -11.03
C GLN A 384 -35.88 -13.17 -12.39
N VAL A 385 -34.91 -12.32 -12.73
CA VAL A 385 -34.19 -12.38 -14.01
C VAL A 385 -32.70 -12.21 -13.74
N ALA A 386 -31.90 -13.14 -14.23
CA ALA A 386 -30.45 -13.07 -14.25
C ALA A 386 -29.99 -12.97 -15.71
N THR A 387 -29.24 -11.91 -16.03
CA THR A 387 -28.75 -11.65 -17.38
C THR A 387 -27.23 -11.78 -17.40
N VAL A 388 -26.72 -12.53 -18.37
CA VAL A 388 -25.30 -12.65 -18.71
C VAL A 388 -25.13 -12.09 -20.11
N ASP A 389 -24.62 -10.87 -20.20
CA ASP A 389 -24.47 -10.13 -21.45
C ASP A 389 -23.23 -10.59 -22.25
N ALA A 390 -23.15 -10.15 -23.51
CA ALA A 390 -21.99 -10.41 -24.37
C ALA A 390 -20.67 -9.88 -23.77
N GLY A 391 -20.74 -8.81 -22.96
CA GLY A 391 -19.58 -8.24 -22.26
C GLY A 391 -18.97 -9.23 -21.27
N LEU A 392 -19.80 -9.89 -20.44
CA LEU A 392 -19.33 -10.96 -19.55
C LEU A 392 -18.77 -12.14 -20.35
N LEU A 393 -19.46 -12.60 -21.39
CA LEU A 393 -18.98 -13.73 -22.21
C LEU A 393 -17.64 -13.44 -22.92
N ALA A 394 -17.36 -12.18 -23.22
CA ALA A 394 -16.09 -11.75 -23.81
C ALA A 394 -14.96 -11.55 -22.79
N SER A 395 -15.26 -11.51 -21.48
CA SER A 395 -14.31 -11.22 -20.40
C SER A 395 -13.20 -12.27 -20.24
N ALA A 396 -12.11 -11.89 -19.57
CA ALA A 396 -11.03 -12.82 -19.27
C ALA A 396 -11.49 -13.90 -18.27
N GLU A 397 -12.35 -13.52 -17.33
CA GLU A 397 -12.94 -14.39 -16.31
C GLU A 397 -13.80 -15.47 -16.95
N ALA A 398 -14.67 -15.12 -17.91
CA ALA A 398 -15.49 -16.09 -18.62
C ALA A 398 -14.67 -17.10 -19.42
N ARG A 399 -13.61 -16.66 -20.11
CA ARG A 399 -12.69 -17.58 -20.82
C ARG A 399 -11.99 -18.54 -19.87
N LYS A 400 -11.55 -18.04 -18.71
CA LYS A 400 -10.90 -18.86 -17.68
C LYS A 400 -11.86 -19.90 -17.10
N LEU A 401 -13.11 -19.53 -16.85
CA LEU A 401 -14.15 -20.44 -16.39
C LEU A 401 -14.54 -21.47 -17.47
N ASP A 402 -14.64 -21.07 -18.74
CA ASP A 402 -14.94 -21.97 -19.86
C ASP A 402 -13.82 -22.99 -20.10
N ALA A 403 -12.55 -22.59 -19.93
CA ALA A 403 -11.41 -23.49 -20.03
C ALA A 403 -11.46 -24.63 -19.00
N ALA A 404 -12.08 -24.40 -17.84
CA ALA A 404 -12.30 -25.41 -16.80
C ALA A 404 -13.60 -26.22 -17.00
N SER A 405 -14.38 -25.98 -18.07
CA SER A 405 -15.69 -26.61 -18.24
C SER A 405 -15.63 -28.14 -18.26
N VAL A 406 -14.59 -28.74 -18.85
CA VAL A 406 -14.44 -30.21 -18.94
C VAL A 406 -14.27 -30.84 -17.55
N SER A 407 -13.29 -30.35 -16.77
CA SER A 407 -13.07 -30.82 -15.40
C SER A 407 -14.26 -30.55 -14.50
N LEU A 408 -14.91 -29.39 -14.65
CA LEU A 408 -16.14 -29.05 -13.94
C LEU A 408 -17.30 -30.00 -14.27
N GLN A 409 -17.43 -30.45 -15.52
CA GLN A 409 -18.45 -31.43 -15.92
C GLN A 409 -18.17 -32.81 -15.32
N GLU A 410 -16.91 -33.25 -15.34
CA GLU A 410 -16.49 -34.50 -14.73
C GLU A 410 -16.73 -34.52 -13.21
N ALA A 411 -16.68 -33.36 -12.55
CA ALA A 411 -16.86 -33.27 -11.11
C ALA A 411 -18.27 -32.90 -10.64
N TYR A 412 -18.99 -32.04 -11.37
CA TYR A 412 -20.22 -31.40 -10.90
C TYR A 412 -21.39 -31.52 -11.88
N SER A 413 -21.31 -32.41 -12.87
CA SER A 413 -22.45 -32.69 -13.79
C SER A 413 -23.73 -33.08 -13.05
N ARG A 414 -23.63 -33.63 -11.84
CA ARG A 414 -24.73 -33.92 -10.93
C ARG A 414 -24.41 -33.43 -9.52
N PRO A 415 -25.44 -33.21 -8.67
CA PRO A 415 -25.24 -32.99 -7.25
C PRO A 415 -24.40 -34.11 -6.63
N GLY A 416 -23.43 -33.72 -5.81
CA GLY A 416 -22.63 -34.63 -5.01
C GLY A 416 -22.84 -34.40 -3.52
N VAL A 417 -22.26 -35.28 -2.70
CA VAL A 417 -22.26 -35.16 -1.25
C VAL A 417 -20.83 -35.22 -0.74
N LEU A 418 -20.41 -34.19 -0.02
CA LEU A 418 -19.17 -34.21 0.76
C LEU A 418 -19.49 -34.79 2.13
N SER A 419 -18.93 -35.95 2.45
CA SER A 419 -19.14 -36.64 3.72
C SER A 419 -17.85 -36.70 4.52
N ARG A 420 -17.92 -36.40 5.82
CA ARG A 420 -16.83 -36.65 6.77
C ARG A 420 -17.40 -37.17 8.09
N LYS A 421 -17.02 -38.40 8.47
CA LYS A 421 -17.46 -39.03 9.74
C LYS A 421 -18.99 -38.98 9.96
N GLY A 422 -19.78 -39.10 8.87
CA GLY A 422 -21.24 -39.07 8.92
C GLY A 422 -21.88 -37.68 8.88
N ASP A 423 -21.08 -36.61 8.74
CA ASP A 423 -21.56 -35.25 8.47
C ASP A 423 -21.58 -35.03 6.95
N ASP A 424 -22.78 -35.03 6.37
CA ASP A 424 -23.01 -34.98 4.93
C ASP A 424 -23.44 -33.58 4.49
N HIS A 425 -22.76 -33.03 3.49
CA HIS A 425 -23.03 -31.72 2.91
C HIS A 425 -23.34 -31.86 1.42
N ALA A 426 -24.48 -31.35 0.98
CA ALA A 426 -24.83 -31.30 -0.43
C ALA A 426 -23.94 -30.29 -1.18
N VAL A 427 -23.38 -30.72 -2.30
CA VAL A 427 -22.44 -29.93 -3.11
C VAL A 427 -22.91 -29.93 -4.55
N ASN A 428 -23.20 -28.74 -5.06
CA ASN A 428 -23.77 -28.54 -6.39
C ASN A 428 -22.82 -27.85 -7.39
N GLY A 429 -21.60 -27.57 -6.95
CA GLY A 429 -20.61 -26.83 -7.71
C GLY A 429 -19.34 -26.58 -6.88
N PRO A 430 -18.31 -26.00 -7.51
CA PRO A 430 -17.03 -25.74 -6.88
C PRO A 430 -17.15 -24.82 -5.65
N THR A 431 -17.95 -23.75 -5.70
CA THR A 431 -18.14 -22.85 -4.57
C THR A 431 -18.72 -23.59 -3.37
N GLY A 432 -19.76 -24.40 -3.60
CA GLY A 432 -20.37 -25.22 -2.57
C GLY A 432 -19.42 -26.27 -1.98
N LEU A 433 -18.54 -26.88 -2.80
CA LEU A 433 -17.52 -27.80 -2.31
C LEU A 433 -16.56 -27.10 -1.34
N PHE A 434 -16.07 -25.93 -1.74
CA PHE A 434 -15.12 -25.15 -0.96
C PHE A 434 -15.74 -24.65 0.35
N GLU A 435 -16.98 -24.18 0.31
CA GLU A 435 -17.73 -23.77 1.51
C GLU A 435 -17.99 -24.95 2.45
N ALA A 436 -18.38 -26.12 1.93
CA ALA A 436 -18.62 -27.31 2.74
C ALA A 436 -17.34 -27.81 3.44
N ILE A 437 -16.23 -27.92 2.71
CA ILE A 437 -14.97 -28.39 3.30
C ILE A 437 -14.42 -27.42 4.35
N THR A 438 -14.51 -26.11 4.11
CA THR A 438 -14.08 -25.10 5.08
C THR A 438 -14.99 -25.06 6.31
N ALA A 439 -16.31 -25.23 6.13
CA ALA A 439 -17.25 -25.36 7.24
C ALA A 439 -16.95 -26.58 8.12
N ILE A 440 -16.64 -27.73 7.51
CA ILE A 440 -16.18 -28.94 8.22
C ILE A 440 -14.86 -28.66 8.97
N GLY A 441 -13.90 -27.99 8.33
CA GLY A 441 -12.61 -27.64 8.92
C GLY A 441 -12.74 -26.70 10.13
N LYS A 442 -13.74 -25.83 10.12
CA LYS A 442 -14.02 -24.87 11.18
C LYS A 442 -14.64 -25.52 12.42
N LYS A 443 -15.26 -26.70 12.30
CA LYS A 443 -15.87 -27.41 13.44
C LYS A 443 -14.81 -27.77 14.49
N GLY A 444 -14.98 -27.23 15.70
CA GLY A 444 -14.05 -27.44 16.82
C GLY A 444 -12.78 -26.58 16.78
N VAL A 445 -12.71 -25.58 15.88
CA VAL A 445 -11.65 -24.59 15.85
C VAL A 445 -12.16 -23.27 16.43
N THR A 446 -11.47 -22.75 17.45
CA THR A 446 -11.68 -21.39 17.94
C THR A 446 -10.80 -20.45 17.13
N LEU A 447 -11.43 -19.54 16.38
CA LEU A 447 -10.73 -18.54 15.57
C LEU A 447 -10.78 -17.19 16.27
N GLN A 448 -9.61 -16.58 16.46
CA GLN A 448 -9.44 -15.19 16.88
C GLN A 448 -8.80 -14.43 15.73
N ARG A 449 -9.42 -13.31 15.33
CA ARG A 449 -8.85 -12.38 14.33
C ARG A 449 -8.25 -11.20 15.07
N TYR A 450 -7.00 -10.88 14.75
CA TYR A 450 -6.33 -9.69 15.28
C TYR A 450 -6.67 -8.49 14.40
N LYS A 451 -7.17 -7.40 15.00
CA LYS A 451 -7.42 -6.14 14.29
C LYS A 451 -6.28 -5.14 14.43
N GLY A 452 -5.54 -5.23 15.52
CA GLY A 452 -4.37 -4.40 15.78
C GLY A 452 -3.35 -5.14 16.65
N LEU A 453 -2.11 -4.67 16.59
CA LEU A 453 -0.96 -5.20 17.33
C LEU A 453 -1.16 -5.10 18.85
N GLY A 454 -1.93 -4.11 19.31
CA GLY A 454 -2.26 -3.94 20.73
C GLY A 454 -3.17 -5.02 21.32
N GLU A 455 -3.82 -5.85 20.48
CA GLU A 455 -4.63 -6.99 20.94
C GLU A 455 -3.78 -8.21 21.32
N MET A 456 -2.50 -8.20 20.96
CA MET A 456 -1.55 -9.25 21.29
C MET A 456 -0.85 -8.95 22.61
N ASN A 457 -0.79 -9.96 23.47
CA ASN A 457 0.05 -9.92 24.66
C ASN A 457 1.54 -9.94 24.26
N PRO A 458 2.47 -9.43 25.10
CA PRO A 458 3.90 -9.35 24.76
C PRO A 458 4.51 -10.67 24.28
N GLU A 459 4.15 -11.79 24.91
CA GLU A 459 4.62 -13.14 24.51
C GLU A 459 4.13 -13.52 23.11
N GLN A 460 2.86 -13.25 22.79
CA GLN A 460 2.30 -13.54 21.46
C GLN A 460 2.97 -12.67 20.39
N LEU A 461 3.21 -11.39 20.70
CA LEU A 461 3.90 -10.48 19.79
C LEU A 461 5.35 -10.93 19.55
N TRP A 462 6.02 -11.46 20.58
CA TRP A 462 7.34 -12.07 20.46
C TRP A 462 7.32 -13.26 19.51
N GLU A 463 6.53 -14.29 19.82
CA GLU A 463 6.44 -15.56 19.08
C GLU A 463 6.07 -15.38 17.60
N THR A 464 5.37 -14.28 17.27
CA THR A 464 4.83 -14.08 15.93
C THR A 464 5.60 -13.06 15.10
N THR A 465 6.06 -11.97 15.71
CA THR A 465 6.48 -10.76 14.98
C THR A 465 7.88 -10.28 15.36
N LEU A 466 8.34 -10.49 16.59
CA LEU A 466 9.65 -10.01 17.04
C LEU A 466 10.75 -11.07 16.92
N ASP A 467 10.43 -12.35 17.12
CA ASP A 467 11.40 -13.45 17.09
C ASP A 467 12.07 -13.57 15.70
N ARG A 468 13.40 -13.59 15.68
CA ARG A 468 14.21 -13.63 14.46
C ARG A 468 14.01 -14.91 13.66
N ASP A 469 13.70 -16.01 14.33
CA ASP A 469 13.63 -17.35 13.71
C ASP A 469 12.23 -17.62 13.13
N VAL A 470 11.20 -16.92 13.60
CA VAL A 470 9.79 -17.16 13.23
C VAL A 470 9.21 -16.04 12.37
N ARG A 471 9.62 -14.79 12.59
CA ARG A 471 8.98 -13.64 11.95
C ARG A 471 9.10 -13.62 10.44
N SER A 472 8.09 -13.05 9.80
CA SER A 472 8.11 -12.72 8.37
C SER A 472 8.28 -11.21 8.18
N LEU A 473 9.28 -10.83 7.38
CA LEU A 473 9.57 -9.42 7.05
C LEU A 473 9.56 -9.24 5.53
N LEU A 474 8.92 -8.16 5.06
CA LEU A 474 9.04 -7.70 3.68
C LEU A 474 10.14 -6.65 3.61
N ARG A 475 11.19 -6.90 2.82
CA ARG A 475 12.23 -5.91 2.56
C ARG A 475 11.73 -4.91 1.51
N VAL A 476 11.77 -3.63 1.83
CA VAL A 476 11.41 -2.56 0.90
C VAL A 476 12.52 -2.45 -0.14
N LYS A 477 12.15 -2.38 -1.42
CA LYS A 477 13.05 -2.15 -2.53
C LYS A 477 12.60 -0.90 -3.28
N ASN A 478 13.55 -0.19 -3.85
CA ASN A 478 13.28 0.86 -4.81
C ASN A 478 13.35 0.23 -6.21
N ASP A 479 12.20 -0.15 -6.77
CA ASP A 479 12.12 -0.51 -8.19
C ASP A 479 12.04 0.81 -8.96
N GLN A 480 13.01 1.09 -9.84
CA GLN A 480 13.05 2.30 -10.67
C GLN A 480 11.87 2.30 -11.65
N ASN A 481 10.69 2.70 -11.18
CA ASN A 481 9.52 2.98 -11.99
C ASN A 481 9.11 4.43 -11.75
N ASP A 482 9.47 5.31 -12.68
CA ASP A 482 9.12 6.74 -12.66
C ASP A 482 7.59 6.97 -12.60
N GLU A 483 6.78 5.98 -12.99
CA GLU A 483 5.31 6.02 -12.89
C GLU A 483 4.79 6.04 -11.45
N ALA A 484 5.51 5.45 -10.49
CA ALA A 484 5.11 5.44 -9.09
C ALA A 484 5.23 6.84 -8.46
N ASP A 485 6.23 7.61 -8.86
CA ASP A 485 6.44 8.99 -8.45
C ASP A 485 5.28 9.87 -8.93
N ASP A 486 4.86 9.74 -10.19
CA ASP A 486 3.75 10.51 -10.76
C ASP A 486 2.39 10.15 -10.13
N LEU A 487 2.16 8.85 -9.88
CA LEU A 487 0.95 8.38 -9.20
C LEU A 487 0.88 8.91 -7.77
N PHE A 488 2.02 8.91 -7.08
CA PHE A 488 2.13 9.37 -5.70
C PHE A 488 1.93 10.88 -5.60
N VAL A 489 2.53 11.66 -6.50
CA VAL A 489 2.34 13.12 -6.59
C VAL A 489 0.90 13.47 -6.94
N LYS A 490 0.25 12.75 -7.87
CA LYS A 490 -1.17 12.97 -8.22
C LYS A 490 -2.11 12.64 -7.05
N LEU A 491 -1.85 11.56 -6.32
CA LEU A 491 -2.67 11.13 -5.19
C LEU A 491 -2.41 11.90 -3.90
N MET A 492 -1.25 12.55 -3.74
CA MET A 492 -0.86 13.22 -2.49
C MET A 492 -0.58 14.73 -2.64
N GLY A 493 -0.64 15.27 -3.85
CA GLY A 493 -0.44 16.69 -4.17
C GLY A 493 -1.60 17.61 -3.75
N ASP A 494 -1.35 18.92 -3.81
CA ASP A 494 -2.30 19.95 -3.35
C ASP A 494 -3.45 20.24 -4.33
N VAL A 495 -3.35 19.75 -5.57
CA VAL A 495 -4.37 19.98 -6.60
C VAL A 495 -5.49 18.94 -6.45
N VAL A 496 -6.66 19.40 -6.00
CA VAL A 496 -7.82 18.55 -5.72
C VAL A 496 -8.36 17.89 -6.99
N GLU A 497 -8.35 18.60 -8.11
CA GLU A 497 -8.93 18.18 -9.38
C GLU A 497 -8.25 16.93 -9.99
N PRO A 498 -6.92 16.86 -10.16
CA PRO A 498 -6.24 15.64 -10.63
C PRO A 498 -6.43 14.44 -9.71
N ARG A 499 -6.49 14.67 -8.39
CA ARG A 499 -6.78 13.63 -7.41
C ARG A 499 -8.22 13.13 -7.55
N ARG A 500 -9.18 14.05 -7.73
CA ARG A 500 -10.61 13.75 -7.88
C ARG A 500 -10.88 13.04 -9.20
N GLU A 501 -10.26 13.47 -10.29
CA GLU A 501 -10.30 12.76 -11.58
C GLU A 501 -9.69 11.38 -11.45
N PHE A 502 -8.50 11.25 -10.86
CA PHE A 502 -7.88 9.94 -10.65
C PHE A 502 -8.77 9.02 -9.82
N ILE A 503 -9.35 9.51 -8.72
CA ILE A 503 -10.31 8.75 -7.90
C ILE A 503 -11.57 8.45 -8.70
N GLN A 504 -12.11 9.34 -9.52
CA GLN A 504 -13.32 9.08 -10.31
C GLN A 504 -13.09 8.08 -11.45
N THR A 505 -11.98 8.23 -12.18
CA THR A 505 -11.58 7.34 -13.27
C THR A 505 -11.22 5.95 -12.75
N ASN A 506 -10.60 5.86 -11.56
CA ASN A 506 -10.26 4.58 -10.93
C ASN A 506 -11.33 4.03 -9.98
N ALA A 507 -12.29 4.82 -9.48
CA ALA A 507 -13.42 4.32 -8.69
C ALA A 507 -14.41 3.52 -9.54
N LEU A 508 -14.42 3.73 -10.86
CA LEU A 508 -15.08 2.83 -11.80
C LEU A 508 -14.39 1.44 -11.87
N ASN A 509 -13.12 1.34 -11.44
CA ASN A 509 -12.34 0.10 -11.39
C ASN A 509 -12.10 -0.46 -9.96
N ALA A 510 -12.21 0.38 -8.93
CA ALA A 510 -12.04 0.02 -7.53
C ALA A 510 -13.42 -0.26 -6.92
N THR A 511 -13.84 -1.52 -6.96
CA THR A 511 -15.03 -1.99 -6.25
C THR A 511 -14.74 -2.04 -4.75
N VAL A 512 -15.64 -1.44 -3.98
CA VAL A 512 -15.62 -1.41 -2.51
C VAL A 512 -15.92 -2.81 -2.00
N ASP A 513 -14.98 -3.41 -1.27
CA ASP A 513 -15.27 -4.57 -0.41
C ASP A 513 -16.27 -4.12 0.67
N THR A 514 -17.52 -4.57 0.54
CA THR A 514 -18.48 -4.69 1.65
C THR A 514 -18.70 -6.15 1.99
#